data_AF-A0A940B1S7-F1
#
_entry.id   AF-A0A940B1S7-F1
#
_cell.length_a   1.000
_cell.length_b   1.000
_cell.length_c   1.000
_cell.angle_alpha   90.00
_cell.angle_beta   90.00
_cell.angle_gamma   90.00
#
_symmetry.space_group_name_H-M   'P 1'
#
loop_
_entity.id
_entity.type
_entity.pdbx_description
1 polymer ?
#
loop_
_entity_poly.entity_id
_entity_poly.type
_entity_poly.pdbx_seq_one_letter_code
_entity_poly.pdbx_strand_id
1 'polypeptide(L)'
;MSKIYFVRHGETVWNVENKICGATDSPLTQKGHDQAVETAKNILSLGISADLILYSPLSRAKDTAMHISEILGVPAQEEPRLFEQNFGKYESTARDGKEFHEMKKGFVHRFGGGESMLQLAQRIYNLLDDLKAQPDKTFILVAHNGIARVVQSYFYE
;
A
#
# COMPACT_ATOMS: atom_id res chain seq x y z
N MET A 1 0.25 20.44 -11.52
CA MET A 1 -0.70 19.37 -11.16
C MET A 1 0.09 18.36 -10.35
N SER A 2 -0.39 18.02 -9.16
CA SER A 2 0.26 17.03 -8.31
C SER A 2 0.31 15.69 -9.04
N LYS A 3 1.48 15.05 -9.10
CA LYS A 3 1.61 13.68 -9.64
C LYS A 3 1.68 12.72 -8.47
N ILE A 4 0.90 11.64 -8.53
CA ILE A 4 0.89 10.61 -7.50
C ILE A 4 1.20 9.28 -8.19
N TYR A 5 2.32 8.69 -7.81
CA TYR A 5 2.71 7.35 -8.19
C TYR A 5 2.39 6.39 -7.05
N PHE A 6 1.99 5.17 -7.40
CA PHE A 6 1.67 4.15 -6.41
C PHE A 6 2.56 2.92 -6.62
N VAL A 7 3.18 2.47 -5.54
CA VAL A 7 3.99 1.26 -5.47
C VAL A 7 3.40 0.36 -4.41
N ARG A 8 3.13 -0.90 -4.78
CA ARG A 8 2.83 -1.94 -3.80
C ARG A 8 4.14 -2.46 -3.22
N HIS A 9 4.16 -2.75 -1.93
CA HIS A 9 5.28 -3.44 -1.29
C HIS A 9 5.69 -4.72 -2.03
N GLY A 10 6.97 -5.12 -1.90
CA GLY A 10 7.50 -6.37 -2.44
C GLY A 10 6.85 -7.62 -1.85
N GLU A 11 7.15 -8.79 -2.41
CA GLU A 11 6.65 -10.07 -1.91
C GLU A 11 7.02 -10.30 -0.42
N THR A 12 6.06 -10.83 0.34
CA THR A 12 6.24 -11.17 1.77
C THR A 12 6.14 -12.67 2.02
N VAL A 13 6.62 -13.12 3.18
CA VAL A 13 6.48 -14.51 3.63
C VAL A 13 5.02 -14.98 3.55
N TRP A 14 4.07 -14.18 4.03
CA TRP A 14 2.64 -14.53 3.96
C TRP A 14 2.05 -14.49 2.55
N ASN A 15 2.67 -13.79 1.60
CA ASN A 15 2.28 -13.91 0.20
C ASN A 15 2.65 -15.27 -0.37
N VAL A 16 3.86 -15.77 -0.05
CA VAL A 16 4.30 -17.11 -0.46
C VAL A 16 3.45 -18.19 0.18
N GLU A 17 3.10 -18.02 1.46
CA GLU A 17 2.23 -18.97 2.20
C GLU A 17 0.73 -18.84 1.85
N ASN A 18 0.37 -17.96 0.91
CA ASN A 18 -1.01 -17.69 0.51
C ASN A 18 -1.96 -17.34 1.70
N LYS A 19 -1.43 -16.59 2.67
CA LYS A 19 -2.19 -16.11 3.83
C LYS A 19 -2.75 -14.72 3.59
N ILE A 20 -3.88 -14.43 4.25
CA ILE A 20 -4.44 -13.10 4.31
C ILE A 20 -3.53 -12.24 5.17
N CYS A 21 -2.87 -11.30 4.51
CA CYS A 21 -2.10 -10.24 5.14
C CYS A 21 -2.97 -8.97 5.13
N GLY A 22 -3.24 -8.44 6.31
CA GLY A 22 -4.00 -7.21 6.53
C GLY A 22 -3.17 -6.25 7.37
N ALA A 23 -3.69 -5.89 8.54
CA ALA A 23 -3.01 -5.09 9.55
C ALA A 23 -1.87 -5.83 10.25
N THR A 24 -1.86 -7.17 10.23
CA THR A 24 -0.75 -7.95 10.75
C THR A 24 0.49 -7.80 9.87
N ASP A 25 1.64 -7.66 10.53
CA ASP A 25 2.90 -7.49 9.85
C ASP A 25 3.48 -8.82 9.36
N SER A 26 4.09 -8.80 8.18
CA SER A 26 4.79 -9.94 7.59
C SER A 26 6.00 -9.38 6.86
N PRO A 27 7.22 -9.86 7.14
CA PRO A 27 8.42 -9.34 6.51
C PRO A 27 8.45 -9.67 5.01
N LEU A 28 9.22 -8.87 4.27
CA LEU A 28 9.56 -9.18 2.89
C LEU A 28 10.34 -10.50 2.79
N THR A 29 10.21 -11.19 1.67
CA THR A 29 11.17 -12.24 1.28
C THR A 29 12.41 -11.59 0.69
N GLN A 30 13.49 -12.36 0.48
CA GLN A 30 14.65 -11.87 -0.27
C GLN A 30 14.22 -11.36 -1.67
N LYS A 31 13.34 -12.11 -2.33
CA LYS A 31 12.75 -11.69 -3.61
C LYS A 31 11.96 -10.38 -3.48
N GLY A 32 11.26 -10.16 -2.38
CA GLY A 32 10.57 -8.90 -2.10
C GLY A 32 11.52 -7.71 -1.98
N HIS A 33 12.70 -7.89 -1.38
CA HIS A 33 13.74 -6.87 -1.36
C HIS A 33 14.31 -6.62 -2.77
N ASP A 34 14.60 -7.67 -3.53
CA ASP A 34 15.10 -7.55 -4.90
C ASP A 34 14.11 -6.81 -5.80
N GLN A 35 12.80 -7.07 -5.65
CA GLN A 35 11.72 -6.36 -6.33
C GLN A 35 11.66 -4.87 -5.98
N ALA A 36 11.92 -4.50 -4.72
CA ALA A 36 11.95 -3.11 -4.30
C ALA A 36 13.11 -2.36 -4.99
N VAL A 37 14.29 -2.98 -5.06
CA VAL A 37 15.46 -2.46 -5.78
C VAL A 37 15.18 -2.32 -7.28
N GLU A 38 14.57 -3.33 -7.90
CA GLU A 38 14.19 -3.29 -9.32
C GLU A 38 13.18 -2.18 -9.61
N THR A 39 12.20 -2.00 -8.72
CA THR A 39 11.21 -0.93 -8.82
C THR A 39 11.88 0.44 -8.81
N ALA A 40 12.84 0.66 -7.92
CA ALA A 40 13.60 1.92 -7.87
C ALA A 40 14.37 2.20 -9.17
N LYS A 41 15.04 1.17 -9.72
CA LYS A 41 15.73 1.27 -11.01
C LYS A 41 14.78 1.59 -12.17
N ASN A 42 13.58 1.01 -12.16
CA ASN A 42 12.55 1.29 -13.15
C ASN A 42 12.01 2.72 -13.03
N ILE A 43 11.87 3.25 -11.82
CA ILE A 43 11.46 4.65 -11.61
C ILE A 43 12.51 5.60 -12.23
N LEU A 44 13.81 5.33 -12.03
CA LEU A 44 14.90 6.10 -12.65
C LEU A 44 14.87 5.99 -14.18
N SER A 45 14.72 4.78 -14.73
CA SER A 45 14.76 4.56 -16.18
C SER A 45 13.58 5.22 -16.91
N LEU A 46 12.43 5.35 -16.23
CA LEU A 46 11.26 6.07 -16.71
C LEU A 46 11.38 7.60 -16.56
N GLY A 47 12.45 8.11 -15.96
CA GLY A 47 12.64 9.55 -15.71
C GLY A 47 11.63 10.13 -14.73
N ILE A 48 11.08 9.30 -13.84
CA ILE A 48 10.14 9.74 -12.81
C ILE A 48 10.94 10.40 -11.68
N SER A 49 10.62 11.66 -11.40
CA SER A 49 11.17 12.42 -10.25
C SER A 49 10.05 12.64 -9.23
N ALA A 50 10.36 12.50 -7.94
CA ALA A 50 9.44 12.68 -6.84
C ALA A 50 10.07 13.55 -5.75
N ASP A 51 9.25 14.34 -5.06
CA ASP A 51 9.67 15.20 -3.96
C ASP A 51 9.65 14.45 -2.62
N LEU A 52 8.74 13.48 -2.47
CA LEU A 52 8.56 12.75 -1.23
C LEU A 52 8.00 11.34 -1.49
N ILE A 53 8.54 10.36 -0.77
CA ILE A 53 7.96 9.02 -0.65
C ILE A 53 7.14 8.97 0.64
N LEU A 54 5.86 8.60 0.54
CA LEU A 54 5.01 8.32 1.69
C LEU A 54 4.80 6.82 1.80
N TYR A 55 5.06 6.24 2.96
CA TYR A 55 4.97 4.79 3.14
C TYR A 55 4.07 4.38 4.29
N SER A 56 3.42 3.23 4.13
CA SER A 56 2.68 2.59 5.22
C SER A 56 3.59 2.20 6.38
N PRO A 57 3.16 2.35 7.65
CA PRO A 57 3.93 1.92 8.84
C PRO A 57 4.34 0.44 8.88
N LEU A 58 3.62 -0.45 8.19
CA LEU A 58 3.93 -1.90 8.13
C LEU A 58 5.31 -2.16 7.51
N SER A 59 6.13 -3.03 8.13
CA SER A 59 7.55 -3.22 7.79
C SER A 59 7.76 -3.51 6.31
N ARG A 60 6.94 -4.37 5.71
CA ARG A 60 7.00 -4.66 4.26
C ARG A 60 6.97 -3.43 3.35
N ALA A 61 6.13 -2.45 3.68
CA ALA A 61 6.01 -1.22 2.90
C ALA A 61 7.15 -0.25 3.24
N LYS A 62 7.50 -0.15 4.53
CA LYS A 62 8.66 0.62 4.99
C LYS A 62 9.95 0.16 4.32
N ASP A 63 10.27 -1.13 4.37
CA ASP A 63 11.49 -1.69 3.78
C ASP A 63 11.52 -1.46 2.26
N THR A 64 10.39 -1.66 1.57
CA THR A 64 10.27 -1.34 0.15
C THR A 64 10.56 0.14 -0.11
N ALA A 65 10.01 1.04 0.71
CA ALA A 65 10.21 2.47 0.58
C ALA A 65 11.64 2.90 0.88
N MET A 66 12.33 2.24 1.82
CA MET A 66 13.73 2.54 2.14
C MET A 66 14.65 2.21 0.96
N HIS A 67 14.47 1.04 0.32
CA HIS A 67 15.21 0.68 -0.89
C HIS A 67 15.01 1.71 -2.01
N ILE A 68 13.76 2.14 -2.22
CA ILE A 68 13.44 3.15 -3.24
C ILE A 68 14.06 4.51 -2.86
N SER A 69 13.92 4.93 -1.61
CA SER A 69 14.45 6.20 -1.10
C SER A 69 15.96 6.30 -1.27
N GLU A 70 16.69 5.25 -0.90
CA GLU A 70 18.16 5.19 -1.01
C GLU A 70 18.64 5.33 -2.45
N ILE A 71 17.98 4.63 -3.39
CA ILE A 71 18.36 4.63 -4.81
C ILE A 71 17.97 5.94 -5.51
N LEU A 72 16.81 6.51 -5.17
CA LEU A 72 16.33 7.74 -5.79
C LEU A 72 16.94 9.01 -5.15
N GLY A 73 17.48 8.91 -3.93
CA GLY A 73 17.90 10.07 -3.14
C GLY A 73 16.73 10.96 -2.69
N VAL A 74 15.52 10.38 -2.58
CA VAL A 74 14.28 11.10 -2.23
C VAL A 74 13.93 10.81 -0.77
N PRO A 75 13.57 11.81 0.05
CA PRO A 75 13.17 11.56 1.43
C PRO A 75 11.94 10.65 1.51
N ALA A 76 11.91 9.81 2.54
CA ALA A 76 10.78 8.92 2.82
C ALA A 76 10.21 9.21 4.20
N GLN A 77 8.88 9.34 4.27
CA GLN A 77 8.14 9.63 5.50
C GLN A 77 7.02 8.61 5.70
N GLU A 78 6.84 8.18 6.95
CA GLU A 78 5.72 7.34 7.32
C GLU A 78 4.39 8.12 7.21
N GLU A 79 3.38 7.48 6.63
CA GLU A 79 2.02 8.00 6.54
C GLU A 79 1.04 6.96 7.11
N PRO A 80 0.56 7.15 8.35
CA PRO A 80 -0.34 6.22 9.02
C PRO A 80 -1.61 5.88 8.24
N ARG A 81 -2.10 6.80 7.40
CA ARG A 81 -3.28 6.56 6.55
C ARG A 81 -3.02 5.57 5.42
N LEU A 82 -1.78 5.16 5.14
CA LEU A 82 -1.45 4.15 4.13
C LEU A 82 -1.46 2.70 4.67
N PHE A 83 -1.73 2.49 5.96
CA PHE A 83 -1.81 1.16 6.57
C PHE A 83 -2.74 0.22 5.78
N GLU A 84 -2.47 -1.10 5.71
CA GLU A 84 -3.39 -2.01 4.99
C GLU A 84 -4.73 -2.14 5.72
N GLN A 85 -5.76 -2.55 5.00
CA GLN A 85 -7.04 -2.88 5.59
C GLN A 85 -6.90 -3.95 6.68
N ASN A 86 -7.45 -3.68 7.86
CA ASN A 86 -7.54 -4.66 8.94
C ASN A 86 -8.64 -5.69 8.62
N PHE A 87 -8.27 -6.95 8.42
CA PHE A 87 -9.20 -8.03 8.09
C PHE A 87 -9.66 -8.84 9.31
N GLY A 88 -9.45 -8.32 10.52
CA GLY A 88 -9.97 -8.87 11.78
C GLY A 88 -9.68 -10.37 11.93
N LYS A 89 -10.73 -11.17 12.14
CA LYS A 89 -10.61 -12.61 12.40
C LYS A 89 -10.01 -13.42 11.23
N TYR A 90 -9.92 -12.85 10.03
CA TYR A 90 -9.43 -13.55 8.84
C TYR A 90 -7.93 -13.39 8.61
N GLU A 91 -7.23 -12.50 9.33
CA GLU A 91 -5.78 -12.39 9.19
C GLU A 91 -5.08 -13.71 9.55
N SER A 92 -3.98 -14.04 8.86
CA SER A 92 -3.26 -15.33 8.92
C SER A 92 -3.99 -16.55 8.35
N THR A 93 -5.28 -16.44 8.01
CA THR A 93 -6.04 -17.53 7.37
C THR A 93 -5.78 -17.61 5.87
N ALA A 94 -6.20 -18.70 5.22
CA ALA A 94 -6.01 -18.90 3.79
C ALA A 94 -6.76 -17.86 2.95
N ARG A 95 -6.07 -17.32 1.93
CA ARG A 95 -6.59 -16.23 1.10
C ARG A 95 -7.78 -16.62 0.22
N ASP A 96 -7.94 -17.89 -0.07
CA ASP A 96 -8.99 -18.45 -0.94
C ASP A 96 -10.27 -18.86 -0.17
N GLY A 97 -10.35 -18.55 1.12
CA GLY A 97 -11.53 -18.82 1.94
C GLY A 97 -12.81 -18.21 1.38
N LYS A 98 -13.81 -19.05 1.11
CA LYS A 98 -15.11 -18.63 0.54
C LYS A 98 -15.81 -17.57 1.40
N GLU A 99 -15.78 -17.72 2.72
CA GLU A 99 -16.40 -16.77 3.65
C GLU A 99 -15.73 -15.39 3.54
N PHE A 100 -14.40 -15.34 3.51
CA PHE A 100 -13.66 -14.08 3.37
C PHE A 100 -13.98 -13.37 2.04
N HIS A 101 -14.03 -14.12 0.95
CA HIS A 101 -14.41 -13.59 -0.36
C HIS A 101 -15.83 -13.03 -0.38
N GLU A 102 -16.78 -13.70 0.28
CA GLU A 102 -18.15 -13.22 0.39
C GLU A 102 -18.21 -11.94 1.22
N MET A 103 -17.55 -11.92 2.38
CA MET A 103 -17.50 -10.73 3.24
C MET A 103 -16.86 -9.52 2.53
N LYS A 104 -15.88 -9.74 1.65
CA LYS A 104 -15.23 -8.68 0.85
C LYS A 104 -16.17 -7.97 -0.14
N LYS A 105 -17.33 -8.53 -0.45
CA LYS A 105 -18.35 -7.85 -1.27
C LYS A 105 -19.09 -6.77 -0.48
N GLY A 106 -19.10 -6.86 0.85
CA GLY A 106 -19.78 -5.90 1.72
C GLY A 106 -18.94 -4.65 1.95
N PHE A 107 -19.38 -3.51 1.40
CA PHE A 107 -18.66 -2.23 1.52
C PHE A 107 -18.49 -1.76 2.98
N VAL A 108 -19.46 -2.04 3.84
CA VAL A 108 -19.49 -1.65 5.27
C VAL A 108 -19.12 -2.80 6.23
N HIS A 109 -18.79 -3.98 5.72
CA HIS A 109 -18.49 -5.14 6.56
C HIS A 109 -17.12 -5.00 7.25
N ARG A 110 -17.02 -5.44 8.51
CA ARG A 110 -15.83 -5.22 9.37
C ARG A 110 -15.08 -6.49 9.77
N PHE A 111 -15.26 -7.59 9.05
CA PHE A 111 -14.43 -8.79 9.17
C PHE A 111 -14.26 -9.34 10.60
N GLY A 112 -15.30 -9.22 11.43
CA GLY A 112 -15.24 -9.66 12.82
C GLY A 112 -14.33 -8.81 13.74
N GLY A 113 -14.26 -7.49 13.52
CA GLY A 113 -13.54 -6.55 14.40
C GLY A 113 -12.50 -5.67 13.71
N GLY A 114 -12.29 -5.85 12.41
CA GLY A 114 -11.40 -5.05 11.58
C GLY A 114 -12.04 -3.78 11.00
N GLU A 115 -11.59 -3.45 9.80
CA GLU A 115 -11.88 -2.22 9.06
C GLU A 115 -12.72 -2.51 7.82
N SER A 116 -13.77 -1.70 7.60
CA SER A 116 -14.58 -1.78 6.39
C SER A 116 -13.95 -1.08 5.19
N MET A 117 -14.39 -1.44 3.97
CA MET A 117 -13.96 -0.75 2.76
C MET A 117 -14.35 0.73 2.77
N LEU A 118 -15.50 1.09 3.38
CA LEU A 118 -15.90 2.48 3.58
C LEU A 118 -14.88 3.26 4.42
N GLN A 119 -14.42 2.70 5.54
CA GLN A 119 -13.43 3.35 6.41
C GLN A 119 -12.07 3.48 5.72
N LEU A 120 -11.66 2.41 5.02
CA LEU A 120 -10.47 2.40 4.17
C LEU A 120 -10.54 3.52 3.12
N ALA A 121 -11.65 3.60 2.40
CA ALA A 121 -11.90 4.62 1.38
C ALA A 121 -11.81 6.02 1.95
N GLN A 122 -12.50 6.28 3.07
CA GLN A 122 -12.49 7.57 3.74
C GLN A 122 -11.06 8.05 4.04
N ARG A 123 -10.23 7.23 4.71
CA ARG A 123 -8.89 7.68 5.10
C ARG A 123 -7.94 7.88 3.93
N ILE A 124 -8.09 7.11 2.85
CA ILE A 124 -7.28 7.26 1.65
C ILE A 124 -7.74 8.45 0.81
N TYR A 125 -9.04 8.70 0.69
CA TYR A 125 -9.57 9.83 -0.06
C TYR A 125 -9.13 11.14 0.60
N ASN A 126 -9.24 11.23 1.93
CA ASN A 126 -8.73 12.39 2.68
C ASN A 126 -7.23 12.62 2.45
N LEU A 127 -6.41 11.56 2.42
CA LEU A 127 -4.99 11.68 2.08
C LEU A 127 -4.81 12.21 0.66
N LEU A 128 -5.51 11.64 -0.32
CA LEU A 128 -5.36 12.04 -1.73
C LEU A 128 -5.82 13.49 -1.97
N ASP A 129 -6.84 13.96 -1.25
CA ASP A 129 -7.27 15.36 -1.26
C ASP A 129 -6.16 16.29 -0.73
N ASP A 130 -5.52 15.94 0.40
CA ASP A 130 -4.39 16.70 0.97
C ASP A 130 -3.19 16.76 0.02
N LEU A 131 -2.90 15.66 -0.70
CA LEU A 131 -1.81 15.61 -1.66
C LEU A 131 -2.13 16.43 -2.93
N LYS A 132 -3.38 16.38 -3.40
CA LYS A 132 -3.84 17.20 -4.54
C LYS A 132 -3.80 18.70 -4.25
N ALA A 133 -4.00 19.09 -3.00
CA ALA A 133 -3.86 20.48 -2.56
C ALA A 133 -2.41 21.01 -2.65
N GLN A 134 -1.42 20.16 -2.98
CA GLN A 134 -0.03 20.52 -3.22
C GLN A 134 0.34 20.32 -4.71
N PRO A 135 -0.14 21.19 -5.62
CA PRO A 135 -0.11 20.95 -7.06
C PRO A 135 1.29 20.96 -7.70
N ASP A 136 2.31 21.39 -6.97
CA ASP A 136 3.70 21.47 -7.41
C ASP A 136 4.56 20.33 -6.88
N LYS A 137 3.97 19.39 -6.11
CA LYS A 137 4.67 18.23 -5.59
C LYS A 137 4.29 16.93 -6.31
N THR A 138 5.28 16.06 -6.42
CA THR A 138 5.15 14.68 -6.88
C THR A 138 5.42 13.72 -5.75
N PHE A 139 4.48 12.80 -5.51
CA PHE A 139 4.54 11.83 -4.43
C PHE A 139 4.65 10.41 -4.97
N ILE A 140 5.41 9.56 -4.27
CA ILE A 140 5.35 8.11 -4.43
C ILE A 140 4.71 7.53 -3.17
N LEU A 141 3.59 6.83 -3.31
CA LEU A 141 2.94 6.12 -2.21
C LEU A 141 3.40 4.66 -2.21
N VAL A 142 4.01 4.18 -1.12
CA VAL A 142 4.42 2.79 -0.96
C VAL A 142 3.50 2.11 0.06
N ALA A 143 2.61 1.25 -0.43
CA ALA A 143 1.55 0.67 0.39
C ALA A 143 1.15 -0.73 -0.10
N HIS A 144 -0.15 -1.04 -0.10
CA HIS A 144 -0.67 -2.40 -0.21
C HIS A 144 -1.75 -2.55 -1.27
N ASN A 145 -2.16 -3.79 -1.54
CA ASN A 145 -3.12 -4.06 -2.60
C ASN A 145 -4.54 -3.55 -2.28
N GLY A 146 -4.96 -3.55 -1.00
CA GLY A 146 -6.23 -2.93 -0.61
C GLY A 146 -6.23 -1.44 -0.90
N ILE A 147 -5.13 -0.76 -0.56
CA ILE A 147 -4.93 0.67 -0.81
C ILE A 147 -4.90 0.98 -2.31
N ALA A 148 -4.19 0.20 -3.12
CA ALA A 148 -4.11 0.40 -4.56
C ALA A 148 -5.49 0.48 -5.23
N ARG A 149 -6.42 -0.37 -4.80
CA ARG A 149 -7.79 -0.42 -5.32
C ARG A 149 -8.58 0.83 -4.99
N VAL A 150 -8.42 1.34 -3.77
CA VAL A 150 -9.09 2.56 -3.31
C VAL A 150 -8.48 3.80 -3.97
N VAL A 151 -7.16 3.84 -4.14
CA VAL A 151 -6.50 4.89 -4.92
C VAL A 151 -7.03 4.89 -6.35
N GLN A 152 -7.17 3.72 -6.98
CA GLN A 152 -7.71 3.61 -8.32
C GLN A 152 -9.17 4.11 -8.39
N SER A 153 -10.04 3.74 -7.44
CA SER A 153 -11.44 4.20 -7.44
C SER A 153 -11.60 5.71 -7.19
N TYR A 154 -10.57 6.38 -6.69
CA TYR A 154 -10.59 7.83 -6.49
C TYR A 154 -10.38 8.61 -7.80
N PHE A 155 -9.63 8.04 -8.74
CA PHE A 155 -9.31 8.69 -10.02
C PHE A 155 -10.18 8.23 -11.19
N TYR A 156 -10.87 7.10 -11.05
CA TYR A 156 -11.63 6.45 -12.12
C TYR A 156 -13.00 6.01 -11.61
N GLU A 157 -14.02 6.20 -12.45
CA GLU A 157 -15.38 5.69 -12.26
C GLU A 157 -15.50 4.19 -12.60
#